data_AF-A0A7C6XQE5-F1
#
_entry.id   AF-A0A7C6XQE5-F1
#
_cell.length_a   1.000
_cell.length_b   1.000
_cell.length_c   1.000
_cell.angle_alpha   90.00
_cell.angle_beta   90.00
_cell.angle_gamma   90.00
#
_symmetry.space_group_name_H-M   'P 1'
#
loop_
_entity.id
_entity.type
_entity.pdbx_description
1 polymer ?
#
loop_
_entity_poly.entity_id
_entity_poly.type
_entity_poly.pdbx_seq_one_letter_code
_entity_poly.pdbx_strand_id
1 'polypeptide(L)'
;MDEKLKPLYNEIYSPKKAVYAANLYKGRGYYADLSVSPARARANAFAALLSQSEVHVYKNDLIAGSLRGLWLDEGEFDPSELDRGSAVCGAYGERGFREQADHYAPLYSKLLSRGIPGLLDDIAESKKKHINDAGKVDFLECCRVSMEAFRTLILNYADEANSPEMKETLETVAYSAPKTFRQALQLVWMAHVVFSMQGLYAMAFGRFDQYLWPFYKADIEAGRETRESAELLVANAFMKIAERRAFTGGDDVCNICIGGVRPDGENGVNELSYAVLGAVRR
;
A
#
# COMPACT_ATOMS: atom_id res chain seq x y z
N MET A 1 -10.77 20.26 -10.74
CA MET A 1 -9.55 20.20 -9.92
C MET A 1 -9.60 21.30 -8.89
N ASP A 2 -10.01 20.90 -7.69
CA ASP A 2 -9.98 21.68 -6.46
C ASP A 2 -8.62 22.38 -6.25
N GLU A 3 -8.65 23.67 -5.89
CA GLU A 3 -7.43 24.47 -5.65
C GLU A 3 -6.59 23.92 -4.49
N LYS A 4 -7.18 23.19 -3.53
CA LYS A 4 -6.45 22.51 -2.45
C LYS A 4 -5.62 21.32 -2.94
N LEU A 5 -6.00 20.71 -4.07
CA LEU A 5 -5.35 19.50 -4.61
C LEU A 5 -4.43 19.77 -5.80
N LYS A 6 -4.62 20.89 -6.47
CA LYS A 6 -3.81 21.33 -7.62
C LYS A 6 -2.29 21.36 -7.34
N PRO A 7 -1.79 21.76 -6.15
CA PRO A 7 -0.37 21.64 -5.83
C PRO A 7 0.15 20.20 -5.90
N LEU A 8 -0.55 19.25 -5.27
CA LEU A 8 -0.17 17.83 -5.30
C LEU A 8 -0.23 17.27 -6.73
N TYR A 9 -1.26 17.63 -7.49
CA TYR A 9 -1.34 17.23 -8.91
C TYR A 9 -0.10 17.67 -9.68
N ASN A 10 0.31 18.94 -9.54
CA ASN A 10 1.49 19.45 -10.22
C ASN A 10 2.78 18.73 -9.77
N GLU A 11 2.88 18.34 -8.49
CA GLU A 11 4.00 17.56 -7.98
C GLU A 11 4.03 16.14 -8.58
N ILE A 12 2.88 15.48 -8.69
CA ILE A 12 2.76 14.15 -9.30
C ILE A 12 3.18 14.17 -10.77
N TYR A 13 2.78 15.20 -11.52
CA TYR A 13 3.13 15.35 -12.94
C TYR A 13 4.47 16.06 -13.20
N SER A 14 5.18 16.47 -12.14
CA SER A 14 6.55 16.94 -12.28
C SER A 14 7.45 15.81 -12.79
N PRO A 15 8.52 16.12 -13.56
CA PRO A 15 9.44 15.11 -14.05
C PRO A 15 9.88 14.17 -12.93
N LYS A 16 9.78 12.87 -13.20
CA LYS A 16 10.32 11.81 -12.35
C LYS A 16 11.79 11.56 -12.73
N LYS A 17 12.54 10.93 -11.84
CA LYS A 17 13.89 10.46 -12.13
C LYS A 17 13.86 9.41 -13.26
N ALA A 18 14.98 9.20 -13.97
CA ALA A 18 14.97 8.50 -15.26
C ALA A 18 14.71 6.98 -15.18
N VAL A 19 15.12 6.32 -14.11
CA VAL A 19 15.23 4.85 -14.07
C VAL A 19 14.27 4.22 -13.08
N TYR A 20 13.46 3.25 -13.53
CA TYR A 20 12.59 2.47 -12.65
C TYR A 20 13.35 1.33 -11.96
N ALA A 21 13.53 1.43 -10.64
CA ALA A 21 14.45 0.61 -9.86
C ALA A 21 13.80 -0.57 -9.11
N ALA A 22 12.51 -0.87 -9.32
CA ALA A 22 11.85 -1.94 -8.58
C ALA A 22 12.54 -3.32 -8.76
N ASN A 23 13.01 -3.63 -9.97
CA ASN A 23 13.74 -4.88 -10.25
C ASN A 23 15.14 -4.90 -9.64
N LEU A 24 15.78 -3.74 -9.44
CA LEU A 24 17.04 -3.64 -8.73
C LEU A 24 16.87 -4.08 -7.28
N TYR A 25 15.88 -3.53 -6.56
CA TYR A 25 15.64 -3.91 -5.15
C TYR A 25 15.19 -5.37 -5.01
N LYS A 26 14.26 -5.83 -5.86
CA LYS A 26 13.85 -7.24 -5.87
C LYS A 26 15.03 -8.17 -6.14
N GLY A 27 15.92 -7.77 -7.06
CA GLY A 27 17.16 -8.49 -7.37
C GLY A 27 18.03 -8.71 -6.14
N ARG A 28 18.27 -7.67 -5.33
CA ARG A 28 19.03 -7.78 -4.07
C ARG A 28 18.44 -8.83 -3.14
N GLY A 29 17.12 -8.90 -3.01
CA GLY A 29 16.46 -9.92 -2.19
C GLY A 29 16.52 -11.34 -2.78
N TYR A 30 16.39 -11.50 -4.10
CA TYR A 30 16.58 -12.80 -4.75
C TYR A 30 18.02 -13.34 -4.59
N TYR A 31 19.02 -12.46 -4.65
CA TYR A 31 20.43 -12.84 -4.50
C TYR A 31 20.90 -12.98 -3.06
N ALA A 32 20.06 -12.63 -2.07
CA ALA A 32 20.42 -12.71 -0.66
C ALA A 32 20.71 -14.14 -0.19
N ASP A 33 19.97 -15.12 -0.74
CA ASP A 33 20.19 -16.54 -0.50
C ASP A 33 19.64 -17.34 -1.69
N LEU A 34 20.50 -18.01 -2.44
CA LEU A 34 20.12 -18.82 -3.60
C LEU A 34 19.75 -20.26 -3.24
N SER A 35 19.92 -20.67 -1.98
CA SER A 35 19.66 -22.03 -1.52
C SER A 35 18.23 -22.23 -1.02
N VAL A 36 17.48 -21.15 -0.83
CA VAL A 36 16.12 -21.20 -0.26
C VAL A 36 15.06 -21.61 -1.28
N SER A 37 13.88 -21.98 -0.77
CA SER A 37 12.72 -22.28 -1.60
C SER A 37 12.34 -21.09 -2.49
N PRO A 38 11.71 -21.31 -3.66
CA PRO A 38 11.23 -20.22 -4.49
C PRO A 38 10.26 -19.27 -3.77
N ALA A 39 9.48 -19.78 -2.81
CA ALA A 39 8.59 -18.96 -1.98
C ALA A 39 9.39 -18.01 -1.07
N ARG A 40 10.42 -18.53 -0.40
CA ARG A 40 11.34 -17.75 0.44
C ARG A 40 12.11 -16.72 -0.37
N ALA A 41 12.61 -17.09 -1.55
CA ALA A 41 13.33 -16.17 -2.44
C ALA A 41 12.43 -14.99 -2.85
N ARG A 42 11.15 -15.25 -3.17
CA ARG A 42 10.16 -14.19 -3.45
C ARG A 42 9.84 -13.34 -2.22
N ALA A 43 9.76 -13.93 -1.03
CA ALA A 43 9.55 -13.18 0.21
C ALA A 43 10.74 -12.25 0.49
N ASN A 44 11.97 -12.71 0.26
CA ASN A 44 13.18 -11.90 0.38
C ASN A 44 13.21 -10.76 -0.65
N ALA A 45 12.85 -11.04 -1.92
CA ALA A 45 12.75 -10.03 -2.97
C ALA A 45 11.68 -8.96 -2.64
N PHE A 46 10.53 -9.38 -2.15
CA PHE A 46 9.49 -8.48 -1.67
C PHE A 46 9.96 -7.65 -0.47
N ALA A 47 10.63 -8.28 0.49
CA ALA A 47 11.15 -7.58 1.67
C ALA A 47 12.21 -6.55 1.29
N ALA A 48 13.13 -6.87 0.38
CA ALA A 48 14.14 -5.96 -0.13
C ALA A 48 13.50 -4.78 -0.88
N LEU A 49 12.49 -5.03 -1.72
CA LEU A 49 11.73 -3.98 -2.39
C LEU A 49 11.13 -2.97 -1.41
N LEU A 50 10.50 -3.43 -0.32
CA LEU A 50 9.82 -2.53 0.61
C LEU A 50 10.77 -1.85 1.61
N SER A 51 11.84 -2.53 2.02
CA SER A 51 12.73 -2.02 3.06
C SER A 51 13.90 -1.19 2.54
N GLN A 52 14.27 -1.36 1.26
CA GLN A 52 15.46 -0.71 0.67
C GLN A 52 15.13 0.33 -0.39
N SER A 53 13.86 0.41 -0.86
CA SER A 53 13.45 1.47 -1.78
C SER A 53 13.51 2.84 -1.12
N GLU A 54 13.84 3.87 -1.90
CA GLU A 54 13.57 5.24 -1.46
C GLU A 54 12.06 5.42 -1.24
N VAL A 55 11.72 6.22 -0.22
CA VAL A 55 10.34 6.67 -0.01
C VAL A 55 10.24 8.12 -0.44
N HIS A 56 9.06 8.53 -0.88
CA HIS A 56 8.82 9.91 -1.30
C HIS A 56 7.53 10.42 -0.67
N VAL A 57 7.62 11.47 0.13
CA VAL A 57 6.49 12.22 0.67
C VAL A 57 6.43 13.54 -0.08
N TYR A 58 5.34 13.78 -0.81
CA TYR A 58 5.16 15.06 -1.48
C TYR A 58 4.94 16.17 -0.46
N LYS A 59 5.29 17.41 -0.81
CA LYS A 59 5.08 18.55 0.10
C LYS A 59 3.60 18.74 0.44
N ASN A 60 2.69 18.40 -0.47
CA ASN A 60 1.25 18.54 -0.28
C ASN A 60 0.53 17.20 0.02
N ASP A 61 1.27 16.17 0.47
CA ASP A 61 0.65 14.95 0.97
C ASP A 61 -0.09 15.21 2.29
N LEU A 62 -1.33 14.75 2.37
CA LEU A 62 -2.09 14.61 3.62
C LEU A 62 -2.13 13.15 4.09
N ILE A 63 -1.97 12.21 3.15
CA ILE A 63 -1.80 10.78 3.36
C ILE A 63 -0.49 10.40 2.67
N ALA A 64 0.47 9.79 3.37
CA ALA A 64 1.77 9.42 2.79
C ALA A 64 1.67 8.20 1.85
N GLY A 65 2.68 7.95 1.02
CA GLY A 65 2.75 6.77 0.15
C GLY A 65 2.70 7.15 -1.34
N SER A 66 3.73 6.78 -2.09
CA SER A 66 3.96 7.18 -3.48
C SER A 66 4.86 6.17 -4.18
N LEU A 67 4.66 5.99 -5.49
CA LEU A 67 5.55 5.22 -6.37
C LEU A 67 6.79 5.99 -6.81
N ARG A 68 6.88 7.29 -6.52
CA ARG A 68 7.98 8.15 -6.98
C ARG A 68 9.34 7.71 -6.45
N GLY A 69 9.40 7.16 -5.24
CA GLY A 69 10.64 6.61 -4.65
C GLY A 69 11.17 5.36 -5.35
N LEU A 70 10.43 4.77 -6.29
CA LEU A 70 10.93 3.70 -7.16
C LEU A 70 11.65 4.20 -8.42
N TRP A 71 11.72 5.52 -8.61
CA TRP A 71 12.44 6.13 -9.73
C TRP A 71 13.74 6.72 -9.18
N LEU A 72 14.87 6.37 -9.80
CA LEU A 72 16.22 6.81 -9.44
C LEU A 72 16.88 7.60 -10.56
N ASP A 73 17.83 8.46 -10.20
CA ASP A 73 18.62 9.28 -11.11
C ASP A 73 19.81 8.47 -11.63
N GLU A 74 20.30 8.84 -12.82
CA GLU A 74 21.51 8.24 -13.37
C GLU A 74 22.68 8.50 -12.42
N GLY A 75 23.28 7.43 -11.87
CA GLY A 75 24.40 7.51 -10.93
C GLY A 75 24.07 7.15 -9.48
N GLU A 76 22.79 7.01 -9.11
CA GLU A 76 22.40 6.56 -7.77
C GLU A 76 22.56 5.04 -7.56
N PHE A 77 22.90 4.31 -8.62
CA PHE A 77 23.05 2.86 -8.61
C PHE A 77 24.11 2.40 -9.63
N ASP A 78 24.65 1.19 -9.43
CA ASP A 78 25.46 0.50 -10.43
C ASP A 78 24.54 -0.07 -11.52
N PRO A 79 24.67 0.32 -12.80
CA PRO A 79 23.84 -0.20 -13.89
C PRO A 79 23.82 -1.73 -13.98
N SER A 80 24.91 -2.40 -13.61
CA SER A 80 24.98 -3.85 -13.61
C SER A 80 24.08 -4.50 -12.57
N GLU A 81 23.74 -3.81 -11.47
CA GLU A 81 22.75 -4.28 -10.49
C GLU A 81 21.34 -4.28 -11.07
N LEU A 82 20.99 -3.28 -11.88
CA LEU A 82 19.69 -3.21 -12.53
C LEU A 82 19.52 -4.32 -13.57
N ASP A 83 20.55 -4.57 -14.38
CA ASP A 83 20.57 -5.66 -15.36
C ASP A 83 20.43 -7.02 -14.69
N ARG A 84 21.23 -7.28 -13.64
CA ARG A 84 21.13 -8.49 -12.84
C ARG A 84 19.76 -8.64 -12.18
N GLY A 85 19.23 -7.57 -11.60
CA GLY A 85 17.92 -7.53 -10.96
C GLY A 85 16.81 -7.87 -11.94
N SER A 86 16.87 -7.31 -13.15
CA SER A 86 15.91 -7.60 -14.23
C SER A 86 16.03 -9.04 -14.71
N ALA A 87 17.26 -9.56 -14.89
CA ALA A 87 17.50 -10.93 -15.30
C ALA A 87 16.94 -11.95 -14.29
N VAL A 88 17.21 -11.78 -12.99
CA VAL A 88 16.70 -12.71 -11.97
C VAL A 88 15.18 -12.58 -11.79
N CYS A 89 14.63 -11.37 -11.85
CA CYS A 89 13.18 -11.19 -11.83
C CYS A 89 12.51 -11.90 -13.01
N GLY A 90 13.09 -11.79 -14.22
CA GLY A 90 12.62 -12.48 -15.41
C GLY A 90 12.71 -14.02 -15.28
N ALA A 91 13.78 -14.53 -14.68
CA ALA A 91 13.96 -15.97 -14.46
C ALA A 91 12.94 -16.57 -13.47
N TYR A 92 12.59 -15.83 -12.41
CA TYR A 92 11.50 -16.21 -11.52
C TYR A 92 10.12 -16.00 -12.15
N GLY A 93 10.00 -15.16 -13.16
CA GLY A 93 8.75 -14.82 -13.82
C GLY A 93 7.92 -13.80 -13.05
N GLU A 94 7.07 -13.11 -13.80
CA GLU A 94 6.11 -12.12 -13.31
C GLU A 94 4.84 -12.80 -12.79
N ARG A 95 4.10 -12.09 -11.93
CA ARG A 95 2.80 -12.54 -11.42
C ARG A 95 1.81 -11.41 -11.67
N GLY A 96 0.94 -11.60 -12.65
CA GLY A 96 -0.13 -10.66 -12.96
C GLY A 96 -1.45 -11.39 -13.18
N PHE A 97 -2.24 -10.89 -14.13
CA PHE A 97 -3.57 -11.41 -14.45
C PHE A 97 -3.59 -12.91 -14.76
N ARG A 98 -2.61 -13.41 -15.52
CA ARG A 98 -2.55 -14.84 -15.92
C ARG A 98 -2.32 -15.76 -14.72
N GLU A 99 -1.58 -15.29 -13.72
CA GLU A 99 -1.29 -16.00 -12.48
C GLU A 99 -2.33 -15.74 -11.38
N GLN A 100 -3.41 -15.00 -11.68
CA GLN A 100 -4.45 -14.58 -10.74
C GLN A 100 -3.88 -13.87 -9.49
N ALA A 101 -2.81 -13.11 -9.69
CA ALA A 101 -2.10 -12.42 -8.62
C ALA A 101 -2.61 -11.00 -8.35
N ASP A 102 -3.51 -10.50 -9.19
CA ASP A 102 -4.11 -9.18 -9.16
C ASP A 102 -5.62 -9.25 -9.53
N HIS A 103 -6.31 -8.13 -9.77
CA HIS A 103 -7.76 -8.10 -10.08
C HIS A 103 -8.67 -8.66 -8.97
N TYR A 104 -8.34 -8.43 -7.70
CA TYR A 104 -9.21 -8.74 -6.57
C TYR A 104 -9.24 -7.60 -5.55
N ALA A 105 -10.19 -7.69 -4.62
CA ALA A 105 -10.26 -6.81 -3.45
C ALA A 105 -9.58 -7.50 -2.25
N PRO A 106 -8.45 -6.98 -1.75
CA PRO A 106 -7.86 -7.45 -0.50
C PRO A 106 -8.84 -7.34 0.66
N LEU A 107 -8.67 -8.20 1.67
CA LEU A 107 -9.51 -8.17 2.87
C LEU A 107 -9.10 -7.04 3.83
N TYR A 108 -9.30 -5.79 3.41
CA TYR A 108 -8.94 -4.59 4.17
C TYR A 108 -9.59 -4.55 5.56
N SER A 109 -10.82 -5.08 5.72
CA SER A 109 -11.49 -5.17 7.02
C SER A 109 -10.69 -5.98 8.05
N LYS A 110 -10.00 -7.04 7.62
CA LYS A 110 -9.12 -7.81 8.50
C LYS A 110 -7.83 -7.05 8.83
N LEU A 111 -7.24 -6.37 7.84
CA LEU A 111 -6.07 -5.50 8.07
C LEU A 111 -6.40 -4.40 9.10
N LEU A 112 -7.55 -3.75 8.97
CA LEU A 112 -7.97 -2.66 9.86
C LEU A 112 -8.33 -3.15 11.26
N SER A 113 -8.96 -4.32 11.40
CA SER A 113 -9.36 -4.83 12.73
C SER A 113 -8.18 -5.44 13.51
N ARG A 114 -7.22 -6.08 12.84
CA ARG A 114 -6.06 -6.71 13.49
C ARG A 114 -4.84 -5.79 13.55
N GLY A 115 -4.69 -4.84 12.63
CA GLY A 115 -3.43 -4.13 12.40
C GLY A 115 -2.32 -5.08 11.95
N ILE A 116 -1.12 -4.53 11.72
CA ILE A 116 0.05 -5.36 11.38
C ILE A 116 0.43 -6.32 12.53
N PRO A 117 0.46 -5.90 13.81
CA PRO A 117 0.78 -6.81 14.92
C PRO A 117 -0.19 -7.98 15.04
N GLY A 118 -1.49 -7.74 14.93
CA GLY A 118 -2.47 -8.82 15.00
C GLY A 118 -2.38 -9.79 13.82
N LEU A 119 -1.98 -9.33 12.63
CA LEU A 119 -1.70 -10.22 11.50
C LEU A 119 -0.43 -11.07 11.74
N LEU A 120 0.60 -10.50 12.37
CA LEU A 120 1.79 -11.26 12.78
C LEU A 120 1.45 -12.30 13.84
N ASP A 121 0.57 -11.99 14.80
CA ASP A 121 0.06 -12.95 15.78
C ASP A 121 -0.71 -14.09 15.11
N ASP A 122 -1.58 -13.78 14.15
CA ASP A 122 -2.32 -14.78 13.37
C ASP A 122 -1.37 -15.75 12.64
N ILE A 123 -0.29 -15.21 12.05
CA ILE A 123 0.76 -15.98 11.37
C ILE A 123 1.49 -16.88 12.37
N ALA A 124 1.90 -16.34 13.52
CA ALA A 124 2.61 -17.08 14.55
C ALA A 124 1.76 -18.23 15.13
N GLU A 125 0.48 -17.98 15.37
CA GLU A 125 -0.45 -18.98 15.88
C GLU A 125 -0.72 -20.07 14.83
N SER A 126 -0.88 -19.69 13.56
CA SER A 126 -0.99 -20.65 12.46
C SER A 126 0.27 -21.52 12.34
N LYS A 127 1.46 -20.94 12.54
CA LYS A 127 2.74 -21.66 12.47
C LYS A 127 2.84 -22.74 13.55
N LYS A 128 2.37 -22.45 14.77
CA LYS A 128 2.29 -23.46 15.86
C LYS A 128 1.35 -24.61 15.50
N LYS A 129 0.17 -24.31 14.94
CA LYS A 129 -0.81 -25.33 14.52
C LYS A 129 -0.31 -26.24 13.40
N HIS A 130 0.58 -25.72 12.56
CA HIS A 130 1.14 -26.43 11.42
C HIS A 130 2.60 -26.84 11.60
N ILE A 131 3.11 -26.91 12.84
CA ILE A 131 4.54 -27.13 13.13
C ILE A 131 5.12 -28.40 12.49
N ASN A 132 4.29 -29.44 12.29
CA ASN A 132 4.70 -30.71 11.69
C ASN A 132 4.65 -30.72 10.15
N ASP A 133 4.28 -29.62 9.51
CA ASP A 133 4.21 -29.46 8.06
C ASP A 133 5.26 -28.43 7.61
N ALA A 134 6.45 -28.92 7.23
CA ALA A 134 7.58 -28.07 6.89
C ALA A 134 7.27 -27.07 5.77
N GLY A 135 6.45 -27.46 4.78
CA GLY A 135 6.03 -26.58 3.69
C GLY A 135 5.16 -25.42 4.17
N LYS A 136 4.19 -25.69 5.07
CA LYS A 136 3.37 -24.64 5.68
C LYS A 136 4.17 -23.75 6.61
N VAL A 137 5.09 -24.31 7.38
CA VAL A 137 5.99 -23.54 8.25
C VAL A 137 6.84 -22.58 7.42
N ASP A 138 7.40 -23.05 6.30
CA ASP A 138 8.17 -22.20 5.38
C ASP A 138 7.30 -21.09 4.80
N PHE A 139 6.10 -21.42 4.31
CA PHE A 139 5.16 -20.42 3.77
C PHE A 139 4.74 -19.37 4.80
N LEU A 140 4.41 -19.77 6.03
CA LEU A 140 4.02 -18.84 7.10
C LEU A 140 5.17 -17.93 7.51
N GLU A 141 6.38 -18.47 7.50
CA GLU A 141 7.58 -17.68 7.72
C GLU A 141 7.82 -16.70 6.55
N CYS A 142 7.41 -17.01 5.32
CA CYS A 142 7.40 -16.05 4.20
C CYS A 142 6.39 -14.91 4.47
N CYS A 143 5.19 -15.25 4.92
CA CYS A 143 4.17 -14.26 5.30
C CYS A 143 4.66 -13.33 6.41
N ARG A 144 5.35 -13.86 7.43
CA ARG A 144 5.94 -13.05 8.52
C ARG A 144 6.93 -12.02 7.97
N VAL A 145 7.88 -12.48 7.15
CA VAL A 145 8.89 -11.61 6.50
C VAL A 145 8.22 -10.51 5.67
N SER A 146 7.19 -10.85 4.88
CA SER A 146 6.44 -9.87 4.10
C SER A 146 5.72 -8.83 4.97
N MET A 147 5.06 -9.24 6.05
CA MET A 147 4.37 -8.31 6.94
C MET A 147 5.32 -7.42 7.72
N GLU A 148 6.49 -7.92 8.10
CA GLU A 148 7.53 -7.10 8.73
C GLU A 148 8.11 -6.08 7.75
N ALA A 149 8.35 -6.47 6.50
CA ALA A 149 8.80 -5.53 5.47
C ALA A 149 7.74 -4.44 5.18
N PHE A 150 6.45 -4.79 5.21
CA PHE A 150 5.37 -3.80 5.11
C PHE A 150 5.41 -2.80 6.28
N ARG A 151 5.63 -3.28 7.50
CA ARG A 151 5.84 -2.41 8.66
C ARG A 151 7.05 -1.51 8.48
N THR A 152 8.18 -2.04 8.00
CA THR A 152 9.40 -1.26 7.75
C THR A 152 9.15 -0.15 6.75
N LEU A 153 8.45 -0.41 5.64
CA LEU A 153 8.10 0.64 4.67
C LEU A 153 7.30 1.76 5.34
N ILE A 154 6.30 1.43 6.15
CA ILE A 154 5.49 2.43 6.87
C ILE A 154 6.36 3.28 7.79
N LEU A 155 7.32 2.68 8.49
CA LEU A 155 8.25 3.39 9.37
C LEU A 155 9.22 4.29 8.57
N ASN A 156 9.73 3.83 7.43
CA ASN A 156 10.53 4.68 6.54
C ASN A 156 9.74 5.92 6.09
N TYR A 157 8.45 5.76 5.78
CA TYR A 157 7.57 6.90 5.50
C TYR A 157 7.33 7.80 6.73
N ALA A 158 7.34 7.24 7.94
CA ALA A 158 7.20 8.03 9.17
C ALA A 158 8.45 8.90 9.44
N ASP A 159 9.62 8.40 9.08
CA ASP A 159 10.88 9.15 9.18
C ASP A 159 10.92 10.34 8.21
N GLU A 160 10.38 10.16 6.99
CA GLU A 160 10.27 11.20 5.96
C GLU A 160 8.96 12.03 6.04
N ALA A 161 8.15 11.82 7.08
CA ALA A 161 6.87 12.50 7.22
C ALA A 161 7.05 14.02 7.34
N ASN A 162 6.33 14.77 6.50
CA ASN A 162 6.44 16.22 6.43
C ASN A 162 5.61 16.97 7.50
N SER A 163 4.87 16.24 8.34
CA SER A 163 4.05 16.80 9.41
C SER A 163 3.98 15.87 10.62
N PRO A 164 3.83 16.42 11.85
CA PRO A 164 3.69 15.61 13.06
C PRO A 164 2.49 14.65 13.02
N GLU A 165 1.36 15.10 12.47
CA GLU A 165 0.14 14.27 12.36
C GLU A 165 0.35 13.06 11.45
N MET A 166 1.03 13.24 10.31
CA MET A 166 1.38 12.15 9.40
C MET A 166 2.34 11.17 10.06
N LYS A 167 3.38 11.69 10.74
CA LYS A 167 4.34 10.87 11.47
C LYS A 167 3.66 10.01 12.53
N GLU A 168 2.86 10.63 13.40
CA GLU A 168 2.11 9.93 14.45
C GLU A 168 1.16 8.88 13.85
N THR A 169 0.48 9.21 12.75
CA THR A 169 -0.42 8.28 12.05
C THR A 169 0.34 7.04 11.57
N LEU A 170 1.48 7.22 10.90
CA LEU A 170 2.30 6.13 10.35
C LEU A 170 2.92 5.27 11.47
N GLU A 171 3.50 5.90 12.49
CA GLU A 171 4.03 5.20 13.67
C GLU A 171 2.93 4.38 14.37
N THR A 172 1.74 4.96 14.52
CA THR A 172 0.60 4.28 15.16
C THR A 172 0.19 3.03 14.39
N VAL A 173 0.00 3.13 13.07
CA VAL A 173 -0.47 1.97 12.26
C VAL A 173 0.62 0.92 12.03
N ALA A 174 1.89 1.27 12.20
CA ALA A 174 2.99 0.31 12.21
C ALA A 174 2.95 -0.63 13.43
N TYR A 175 2.47 -0.14 14.58
CA TYR A 175 2.49 -0.86 15.86
C TYR A 175 1.13 -1.15 16.48
N SER A 176 0.04 -0.73 15.85
CA SER A 176 -1.31 -0.97 16.36
C SER A 176 -2.37 -0.97 15.25
N ALA A 177 -3.54 -1.53 15.55
CA ALA A 177 -4.71 -1.34 14.69
C ALA A 177 -5.11 0.16 14.69
N PRO A 178 -5.54 0.72 13.55
CA PRO A 178 -5.98 2.11 13.47
C PRO A 178 -7.17 2.36 14.40
N LYS A 179 -7.28 3.59 14.90
CA LYS A 179 -8.35 4.04 15.80
C LYS A 179 -9.12 5.23 15.24
N THR A 180 -8.51 5.98 14.33
CA THR A 180 -9.12 7.14 13.65
C THR A 180 -9.30 6.86 12.16
N PHE A 181 -10.15 7.67 11.51
CA PHE A 181 -10.39 7.62 10.07
C PHE A 181 -9.10 7.84 9.28
N ARG A 182 -8.30 8.85 9.66
CA ARG A 182 -6.99 9.11 9.04
C ARG A 182 -6.07 7.90 9.13
N GLN A 183 -5.95 7.28 10.30
CA GLN A 183 -5.12 6.08 10.49
C GLN A 183 -5.60 4.91 9.62
N ALA A 184 -6.92 4.68 9.59
CA ALA A 184 -7.50 3.60 8.80
C ALA A 184 -7.28 3.83 7.29
N LEU A 185 -7.50 5.06 6.82
CA LEU A 185 -7.25 5.46 5.42
C LEU A 185 -5.77 5.33 5.05
N GLN A 186 -4.87 5.83 5.91
CA GLN A 186 -3.42 5.75 5.70
C GLN A 186 -2.97 4.29 5.57
N LEU A 187 -3.44 3.39 6.45
CA LEU A 187 -3.06 1.97 6.40
C LEU A 187 -3.58 1.27 5.13
N VAL A 188 -4.83 1.55 4.72
CA VAL A 188 -5.41 1.02 3.47
C VAL A 188 -4.63 1.52 2.26
N TRP A 189 -4.29 2.82 2.24
CA TRP A 189 -3.52 3.42 1.16
C TRP A 189 -2.10 2.85 1.08
N MET A 190 -1.40 2.69 2.21
CA MET A 190 -0.08 2.05 2.24
C MET A 190 -0.12 0.62 1.70
N ALA A 191 -1.15 -0.15 2.04
CA ALA A 191 -1.33 -1.48 1.46
C ALA A 191 -1.55 -1.43 -0.07
N HIS A 192 -2.32 -0.45 -0.57
CA HIS A 192 -2.49 -0.25 -2.00
C HIS A 192 -1.17 0.10 -2.71
N VAL A 193 -0.39 1.04 -2.15
CA VAL A 193 0.93 1.42 -2.67
C VAL A 193 1.84 0.20 -2.82
N VAL A 194 1.85 -0.70 -1.83
CA VAL A 194 2.65 -1.94 -1.88
C VAL A 194 2.25 -2.86 -3.03
N PHE A 195 0.97 -2.95 -3.38
CA PHE A 195 0.56 -3.74 -4.54
C PHE A 195 1.08 -3.11 -5.84
N SER A 196 0.97 -1.79 -5.98
CA SER A 196 1.48 -1.07 -7.14
C SER A 196 3.01 -1.11 -7.21
N MET A 197 3.73 -1.07 -6.08
CA MET A 197 5.20 -1.26 -6.03
C MET A 197 5.62 -2.64 -6.53
N GLN A 198 4.84 -3.68 -6.26
CA GLN A 198 5.08 -5.04 -6.80
C GLN A 198 4.76 -5.15 -8.29
N GLY A 199 4.11 -4.14 -8.88
CA GLY A 199 3.63 -4.18 -10.26
C GLY A 199 2.32 -4.94 -10.42
N LEU A 200 1.50 -5.07 -9.37
CA LEU A 200 0.15 -5.62 -9.47
C LEU A 200 -0.82 -4.51 -9.94
N TYR A 201 -1.81 -4.89 -10.77
CA TYR A 201 -2.75 -3.96 -11.39
C TYR A 201 -4.19 -4.22 -11.00
N ALA A 202 -5.04 -3.20 -11.13
CA ALA A 202 -6.47 -3.35 -10.91
C ALA A 202 -6.84 -3.92 -9.53
N MET A 203 -6.02 -3.58 -8.52
CA MET A 203 -6.26 -3.96 -7.14
C MET A 203 -7.40 -3.11 -6.60
N ALA A 204 -8.55 -3.74 -6.35
CA ALA A 204 -9.76 -3.06 -5.96
C ALA A 204 -9.72 -2.64 -4.49
N PHE A 205 -10.21 -1.45 -4.20
CA PHE A 205 -10.49 -1.02 -2.84
C PHE A 205 -11.67 -1.77 -2.22
N GLY A 206 -12.53 -2.39 -3.03
CA GLY A 206 -13.72 -3.08 -2.54
C GLY A 206 -14.74 -2.10 -1.97
N ARG A 207 -15.52 -2.54 -0.97
CA ARG A 207 -16.57 -1.72 -0.31
C ARG A 207 -15.96 -0.69 0.65
N PHE A 208 -15.26 0.28 0.07
CA PHE A 208 -14.42 1.28 0.76
C PHE A 208 -15.18 2.03 1.86
N ASP A 209 -16.43 2.40 1.56
CA ASP A 209 -17.29 3.10 2.50
C ASP A 209 -17.72 2.24 3.69
N GLN A 210 -17.77 0.91 3.58
CA GLN A 210 -18.26 0.04 4.66
C GLN A 210 -17.19 -0.26 5.70
N TYR A 211 -15.98 -0.64 5.28
CA TYR A 211 -14.94 -1.01 6.24
C TYR A 211 -14.26 0.21 6.90
N LEU A 212 -14.36 1.40 6.30
CA LEU A 212 -13.91 2.65 6.91
C LEU A 212 -15.01 3.38 7.71
N TRP A 213 -16.28 3.03 7.51
CA TRP A 213 -17.41 3.67 8.19
C TRP A 213 -17.27 3.76 9.71
N PRO A 214 -16.86 2.70 10.45
CA PRO A 214 -16.75 2.78 11.90
C PRO A 214 -15.79 3.87 12.38
N PHE A 215 -14.67 4.05 11.66
CA PHE A 215 -13.66 5.06 11.96
C PHE A 215 -14.15 6.47 11.60
N TYR A 216 -14.72 6.63 10.40
CA TYR A 216 -15.29 7.90 9.96
C TYR A 216 -16.38 8.38 10.92
N LYS A 217 -17.37 7.53 11.23
CA LYS A 217 -18.48 7.87 12.10
C LYS A 217 -18.00 8.30 13.49
N ALA A 218 -17.08 7.52 14.09
CA ALA A 218 -16.55 7.82 15.42
C ALA A 218 -15.77 9.15 15.48
N ASP A 219 -15.07 9.52 14.41
CA ASP A 219 -14.33 10.78 14.35
C ASP A 219 -15.24 12.00 14.09
N ILE A 220 -16.27 11.85 13.26
CA ILE A 220 -17.30 12.89 13.08
C ILE A 220 -18.03 13.14 14.41
N GLU A 221 -18.48 12.09 15.09
CA GLU A 221 -19.21 12.20 16.36
C GLU A 221 -18.35 12.81 17.49
N ALA A 222 -17.05 12.56 17.47
CA ALA A 222 -16.12 13.13 18.43
C ALA A 222 -15.58 14.52 18.04
N GLY A 223 -15.98 15.07 16.88
CA GLY A 223 -15.49 16.34 16.36
C GLY A 223 -14.01 16.34 15.99
N ARG A 224 -13.39 15.15 15.81
CA ARG A 224 -11.99 15.02 15.34
C ARG A 224 -11.85 15.20 13.84
N GLU A 225 -12.93 14.96 13.11
CA GLU A 225 -12.96 15.04 11.65
C GLU A 225 -14.21 15.80 11.18
N THR A 226 -14.12 16.36 9.98
CA THR A 226 -15.26 16.94 9.27
C THR A 226 -15.43 16.24 7.93
N ARG A 227 -16.64 16.28 7.36
CA ARG A 227 -16.88 15.72 6.04
C ARG A 227 -15.96 16.35 4.98
N GLU A 228 -15.76 17.66 4.99
CA GLU A 228 -14.90 18.34 4.01
C GLU A 228 -13.44 17.87 4.10
N SER A 229 -12.90 17.76 5.32
CA SER A 229 -11.52 17.29 5.52
C SER A 229 -11.38 15.80 5.18
N ALA A 230 -12.35 14.95 5.55
CA ALA A 230 -12.36 13.55 5.13
C ALA A 230 -12.42 13.37 3.59
N GLU A 231 -13.24 14.17 2.89
CA GLU A 231 -13.28 14.19 1.42
C GLU A 231 -11.90 14.56 0.84
N LEU A 232 -11.24 15.56 1.43
CA LEU A 232 -9.91 15.99 1.01
C LEU A 232 -8.84 14.91 1.26
N LEU A 233 -8.90 14.20 2.39
CA LEU A 233 -7.99 13.08 2.67
C LEU A 233 -8.14 11.94 1.67
N VAL A 234 -9.38 11.55 1.37
CA VAL A 234 -9.66 10.50 0.37
C VAL A 234 -9.20 10.95 -1.01
N ALA A 235 -9.49 12.20 -1.40
CA ALA A 235 -9.06 12.74 -2.68
C ALA A 235 -7.53 12.82 -2.80
N ASN A 236 -6.84 13.22 -1.73
CA ASN A 236 -5.37 13.28 -1.67
C ASN A 236 -4.73 11.89 -1.89
N ALA A 237 -5.28 10.85 -1.25
CA ALA A 237 -4.84 9.47 -1.48
C ALA A 237 -5.14 9.02 -2.92
N PHE A 238 -6.38 9.14 -3.38
CA PHE A 238 -6.78 8.67 -4.71
C PHE A 238 -6.12 9.44 -5.87
N MET A 239 -5.73 10.70 -5.67
CA MET A 239 -5.00 11.47 -6.68
C MET A 239 -3.70 10.77 -7.10
N LYS A 240 -3.06 10.06 -6.18
CA LYS A 240 -1.82 9.34 -6.43
C LYS A 240 -2.02 8.05 -7.23
N ILE A 241 -3.24 7.62 -7.50
CA ILE A 241 -3.51 6.61 -8.54
C ILE A 241 -3.01 7.11 -9.91
N ALA A 242 -3.07 8.44 -10.15
CA ALA A 242 -2.59 9.06 -11.39
C ALA A 242 -1.06 8.97 -11.57
N GLU A 243 -0.30 8.64 -10.53
CA GLU A 243 1.15 8.37 -10.63
C GLU A 243 1.43 7.29 -11.66
N ARG A 244 0.56 6.27 -11.76
CA ARG A 244 0.72 5.22 -12.77
C ARG A 244 0.75 5.81 -14.19
N ARG A 245 -0.19 6.71 -14.50
CA ARG A 245 -0.26 7.41 -15.79
C ARG A 245 0.93 8.34 -15.97
N ALA A 246 1.23 9.16 -14.97
CA ALA A 246 2.37 10.09 -15.03
C ALA A 246 3.70 9.35 -15.24
N PHE A 247 3.84 8.15 -14.65
CA PHE A 247 5.11 7.43 -14.61
C PHE A 247 5.24 6.34 -15.66
N THR A 248 4.17 5.84 -16.24
CA THR A 248 4.26 4.74 -17.22
C THR A 248 3.50 5.00 -18.52
N GLY A 249 2.71 6.08 -18.57
CA GLY A 249 1.82 6.39 -19.69
C GLY A 249 0.53 5.57 -19.71
N GLY A 250 0.39 4.53 -18.86
CA GLY A 250 -0.82 3.72 -18.71
C GLY A 250 -1.59 4.03 -17.43
N ASP A 251 -2.89 3.80 -17.43
CA ASP A 251 -3.73 3.94 -16.24
C ASP A 251 -3.66 2.70 -15.33
N ASP A 252 -3.89 2.92 -14.03
CA ASP A 252 -4.32 1.85 -13.13
C ASP A 252 -5.85 1.89 -13.00
N VAL A 253 -6.49 0.72 -13.01
CA VAL A 253 -7.96 0.60 -12.98
C VAL A 253 -8.39 0.11 -11.60
N CYS A 254 -8.38 1.02 -10.63
CA CYS A 254 -8.73 0.68 -9.25
C CYS A 254 -10.25 0.79 -9.02
N ASN A 255 -10.93 -0.33 -8.84
CA ASN A 255 -12.36 -0.31 -8.50
C ASN A 255 -12.58 0.19 -7.06
N ILE A 256 -13.49 1.16 -6.91
CA ILE A 256 -13.96 1.67 -5.62
C ILE A 256 -15.47 1.41 -5.57
N CYS A 257 -15.89 0.52 -4.67
CA CYS A 257 -17.30 0.20 -4.46
C CYS A 257 -17.82 0.98 -3.25
N ILE A 258 -19.00 1.59 -3.42
CA ILE A 258 -19.73 2.31 -2.37
C ILE A 258 -21.23 2.01 -2.44
N GLY A 259 -21.95 2.23 -1.34
CA GLY A 259 -23.40 2.04 -1.25
C GLY A 259 -23.81 0.56 -1.30
N GLY A 260 -24.92 0.29 -1.97
CA GLY A 260 -25.50 -1.05 -2.07
C GLY A 260 -26.26 -1.49 -0.83
N VAL A 261 -26.33 -2.80 -0.59
CA VAL A 261 -27.10 -3.41 0.50
C VAL A 261 -26.13 -4.12 1.46
N ARG A 262 -26.39 -4.05 2.77
CA ARG A 262 -25.61 -4.75 3.80
C ARG A 262 -25.98 -6.24 3.86
N PRO A 263 -25.15 -7.10 4.52
CA PRO A 263 -25.46 -8.53 4.66
C PRO A 263 -26.80 -8.83 5.37
N ASP A 264 -27.29 -7.90 6.20
CA ASP A 264 -28.59 -7.96 6.89
C ASP A 264 -29.78 -7.57 6.00
N GLY A 265 -29.54 -7.15 4.76
CA GLY A 265 -30.57 -6.68 3.83
C GLY A 265 -30.90 -5.19 3.93
N GLU A 266 -30.29 -4.46 4.86
CA GLU A 266 -30.53 -3.03 5.04
C GLU A 266 -29.74 -2.16 4.06
N ASN A 267 -30.15 -0.90 3.92
CA ASN A 267 -29.45 0.08 3.08
C ASN A 267 -28.00 0.28 3.56
N GLY A 268 -27.03 0.03 2.67
CA GLY A 268 -25.61 0.20 2.93
C GLY A 268 -25.08 1.62 2.70
N VAL A 269 -25.86 2.52 2.09
CA VAL A 269 -25.44 3.91 1.88
C VAL A 269 -25.28 4.62 3.23
N ASN A 270 -24.16 5.31 3.41
CA ASN A 270 -23.83 6.09 4.59
C ASN A 270 -23.17 7.44 4.19
N GLU A 271 -22.87 8.30 5.17
CA GLU A 271 -22.25 9.61 4.88
C GLU A 271 -20.87 9.48 4.22
N LEU A 272 -20.11 8.42 4.51
CA LEU A 272 -18.84 8.16 3.85
C LEU A 272 -19.04 7.78 2.38
N SER A 273 -20.13 7.10 2.01
CA SER A 273 -20.48 6.86 0.59
C SER A 273 -20.55 8.18 -0.19
N TYR A 274 -21.20 9.20 0.39
CA TYR A 274 -21.30 10.52 -0.23
C TYR A 274 -19.98 11.30 -0.19
N ALA A 275 -19.19 11.16 0.88
CA ALA A 275 -17.86 11.76 0.94
C ALA A 275 -16.93 11.18 -0.14
N VAL A 276 -16.97 9.87 -0.42
CA VAL A 276 -16.20 9.28 -1.54
C VAL A 276 -16.64 9.87 -2.89
N LEU A 277 -17.95 10.05 -3.12
CA LEU A 277 -18.44 10.73 -4.33
C LEU A 277 -17.93 12.18 -4.42
N GLY A 278 -17.91 12.90 -3.30
CA GLY A 278 -17.34 14.24 -3.20
C GLY A 278 -15.86 14.26 -3.55
N ALA A 279 -15.08 13.34 -2.99
CA ALA A 279 -13.65 13.21 -3.23
C ALA A 279 -13.31 12.95 -4.70
N VAL A 280 -14.03 12.05 -5.37
CA VAL A 280 -13.76 11.68 -6.78
C VAL A 280 -14.22 12.77 -7.77
N ARG A 281 -15.16 13.64 -7.39
CA ARG A 281 -15.65 14.74 -8.25
C ARG A 281 -14.72 15.96 -8.28
N ARG A 282 -13.88 16.16 -7.25
CA ARG A 282 -13.01 17.34 -7.06
C ARG A 282 -11.89 17.45 -8.10
#